data_AF-A0A843BLF2-F1
#
_entry.id   AF-A0A843BLF2-F1
#
_cell.length_a   1.000
_cell.length_b   1.000
_cell.length_c   1.000
_cell.angle_alpha   90.00
_cell.angle_beta   90.00
_cell.angle_gamma   90.00
#
_symmetry.space_group_name_H-M   'P 1'
#
loop_
_entity.id
_entity.type
_entity.pdbx_description
1 polymer ?
#
loop_
_entity_poly.entity_id
_entity_poly.type
_entity_poly.pdbx_seq_one_letter_code
_entity_poly.pdbx_strand_id
1 'polypeptide(L)'
;MTKKRWSAEEKYRIVMETPTTSEETAEICRKHGLSPNTFYPWMEKFLEAAKAAMAGKSNTAAAKALQKENGRLKTLLAESTLAVDALKKTLEGRTLCPNSA
;
A
#
# COMPACT_ATOMS: atom_id res chain seq x y z
N MET A 1 14.40 20.98 21.76
CA MET A 1 14.72 21.26 20.34
C MET A 1 13.84 20.40 19.45
N THR A 2 12.88 20.99 18.74
CA THR A 2 11.99 20.26 17.81
C THR A 2 12.76 19.86 16.56
N LYS A 3 12.86 18.55 16.28
CA LYS A 3 13.46 18.07 15.03
C LYS A 3 12.68 18.64 13.85
N LYS A 4 13.37 19.30 12.91
CA LYS A 4 12.77 19.73 11.64
C LYS A 4 12.14 18.50 10.97
N ARG A 5 10.87 18.62 10.56
CA ARG A 5 10.16 17.58 9.80
C ARG A 5 10.22 17.97 8.33
N TRP A 6 10.57 16.99 7.49
CA TRP A 6 10.55 17.14 6.04
C TRP A 6 9.38 16.37 5.46
N SER A 7 8.62 17.00 4.56
CA SER A 7 7.56 16.34 3.79
C SER A 7 8.14 15.30 2.83
N ALA A 8 7.28 14.46 2.25
CA ALA A 8 7.72 13.50 1.24
C ALA A 8 8.25 14.22 -0.01
N GLU A 9 7.58 15.28 -0.45
CA GLU A 9 7.92 16.09 -1.62
C GLU A 9 9.25 16.83 -1.43
N GLU A 10 9.52 17.33 -0.21
CA GLU A 10 10.80 17.95 0.11
C GLU A 10 11.95 16.94 0.02
N LYS A 11 11.79 15.76 0.62
CA LYS A 11 12.79 14.70 0.54
C LYS A 11 13.06 14.29 -0.90
N TYR A 12 12.00 14.13 -1.70
CA TYR A 12 12.10 13.77 -3.11
C TYR A 12 12.91 14.80 -3.91
N ARG A 13 12.58 16.10 -3.79
CA ARG A 13 13.30 17.16 -4.50
C ARG A 13 14.80 17.14 -4.17
N ILE A 14 15.12 17.04 -2.89
CA ILE A 14 16.52 17.08 -2.43
C ILE A 14 17.30 15.85 -2.89
N VAL A 15 16.70 14.66 -2.82
CA VAL A 15 17.33 13.42 -3.33
C VAL A 15 17.56 13.50 -4.84
N MET A 16 16.62 14.08 -5.59
CA MET A 16 16.73 14.24 -7.04
C MET A 16 17.78 15.27 -7.47
N GLU A 17 18.14 16.25 -6.63
CA GLU A 17 19.22 17.20 -6.93
C GLU A 17 20.58 16.51 -7.10
N THR A 18 20.82 15.39 -6.39
CA THR A 18 22.11 14.68 -6.40
C THR A 18 22.48 14.09 -7.77
N PRO A 19 21.60 13.34 -8.46
CA PRO A 19 21.90 12.87 -9.82
C PRO A 19 21.79 13.96 -10.90
N THR A 20 21.08 15.06 -10.65
CA THR A 20 20.87 16.11 -11.66
C THR A 20 21.95 17.19 -11.66
N THR A 21 22.74 17.28 -10.60
CA THR A 21 23.77 18.29 -10.41
C THR A 21 25.12 17.61 -10.22
N SER A 22 26.21 18.23 -10.67
CA SER A 22 27.57 17.73 -10.42
C SER A 22 28.09 18.11 -9.01
N GLU A 23 27.19 18.50 -8.11
CA GLU A 23 27.51 18.89 -6.73
C GLU A 23 27.73 17.66 -5.86
N GLU A 24 28.69 17.73 -4.95
CA GLU A 24 28.87 16.69 -3.95
C GLU A 24 27.67 16.66 -2.98
N THR A 25 27.31 15.47 -2.51
CA THR A 25 26.23 15.28 -1.54
C THR A 25 26.39 16.15 -0.29
N ALA A 26 27.63 16.46 0.12
CA ALA A 26 27.92 17.35 1.25
C ALA A 26 27.45 18.78 1.00
N GLU A 27 27.57 19.29 -0.23
CA GLU A 27 27.13 20.63 -0.61
C GLU A 27 25.59 20.71 -0.65
N ILE A 28 24.95 19.69 -1.23
CA ILE A 28 23.48 19.55 -1.23
C ILE A 28 22.94 19.51 0.21
N CYS A 29 23.60 18.77 1.10
CA CYS A 29 23.23 18.74 2.51
C CYS A 29 23.33 20.12 3.16
N ARG A 30 24.43 20.86 2.93
CA ARG A 30 24.60 22.23 3.45
C ARG A 30 23.52 23.18 2.95
N LYS A 31 23.26 23.20 1.64
CA LYS A 31 22.25 24.04 0.98
C LYS A 31 20.86 23.88 1.58
N HIS A 32 20.49 22.65 1.94
CA HIS A 32 19.16 22.32 2.48
C HIS A 32 19.11 22.28 4.02
N GLY A 33 20.22 22.57 4.71
CA GLY A 33 20.33 22.50 6.16
C GLY A 33 20.14 21.08 6.71
N LEU A 34 20.62 20.09 5.97
CA LEU A 34 20.58 18.66 6.29
C LEU A 34 21.93 18.18 6.81
N SER A 35 21.90 17.20 7.70
CA SER A 35 23.09 16.39 7.97
C SER A 35 23.15 15.21 6.99
N PRO A 36 24.35 14.75 6.60
CA PRO A 36 24.51 13.56 5.78
C PRO A 36 23.81 12.32 6.37
N ASN A 37 23.85 12.16 7.70
CA ASN A 37 23.14 11.09 8.41
C ASN A 37 21.62 11.09 8.21
N THR A 38 21.03 12.25 7.90
CA THR A 38 19.61 12.38 7.59
C THR A 38 19.34 12.07 6.12
N PHE A 39 20.23 12.51 5.24
CA PHE A 39 20.08 12.42 3.79
C PHE A 39 20.31 11.01 3.23
N TYR A 40 21.41 10.34 3.63
CA TYR A 40 21.77 9.03 3.09
C TYR A 40 20.66 7.98 3.20
N PRO A 41 19.94 7.85 4.34
CA PRO A 41 18.82 6.92 4.44
C PRO A 41 17.68 7.19 3.45
N TRP A 42 17.49 8.44 3.01
CA TRP A 42 16.48 8.76 1.99
C TRP A 42 16.95 8.38 0.60
N MET A 43 18.22 8.68 0.29
CA MET A 43 18.84 8.34 -0.98
C MET A 43 18.91 6.81 -1.18
N GLU A 44 19.31 6.07 -0.14
CA GLU A 44 19.36 4.60 -0.17
C GLU A 44 17.99 4.01 -0.47
N LYS A 45 16.95 4.42 0.27
CA LYS A 45 15.57 3.97 0.02
C LYS A 45 15.07 4.29 -1.38
N PHE A 46 15.41 5.48 -1.88
CA PHE A 46 15.05 5.88 -3.24
C PHE A 46 15.71 4.98 -4.28
N LEU A 47 17.02 4.73 -4.15
CA LEU A 47 17.77 3.86 -5.06
C LEU A 47 17.30 2.41 -5.00
N GLU A 48 17.02 1.90 -3.82
CA GLU A 48 16.46 0.56 -3.63
C GLU A 48 15.10 0.42 -4.32
N ALA A 49 14.19 1.38 -4.11
CA ALA A 49 12.89 1.39 -4.75
C ALA A 49 12.98 1.55 -6.27
N ALA A 50 13.87 2.41 -6.76
CA ALA A 50 14.11 2.59 -8.19
C ALA A 50 14.65 1.30 -8.84
N LYS A 51 15.60 0.62 -8.18
CA LYS A 51 16.14 -0.67 -8.63
C LYS A 51 15.07 -1.76 -8.63
N ALA A 52 14.24 -1.84 -7.59
CA ALA A 52 13.14 -2.79 -7.51
C ALA A 52 12.10 -2.54 -8.62
N ALA A 53 11.76 -1.27 -8.89
CA ALA A 53 10.85 -0.89 -9.96
C ALA A 53 11.40 -1.29 -11.34
N MET A 54 12.68 -1.00 -11.63
CA MET A 54 13.33 -1.40 -12.88
C MET A 54 13.44 -2.93 -13.04
N ALA A 55 13.60 -3.66 -11.94
CA ALA A 55 13.59 -5.13 -11.93
C ALA A 55 12.17 -5.73 -12.04
N GLY A 56 11.13 -4.93 -12.25
CA GLY A 56 9.75 -5.39 -12.30
C GLY A 56 9.18 -5.87 -10.96
N LYS A 57 9.93 -5.74 -9.86
CA LYS A 57 9.51 -6.07 -8.48
C LYS A 57 8.71 -4.95 -7.83
N SER A 58 8.09 -4.10 -8.63
CA SER A 58 7.22 -3.03 -8.14
C SER A 58 6.12 -3.63 -7.26
N ASN A 59 5.68 -2.86 -6.25
CA ASN A 59 4.62 -3.22 -5.31
C ASN A 59 3.27 -3.57 -6.01
N THR A 60 3.19 -3.41 -7.34
CA THR A 60 2.11 -3.90 -8.19
C THR A 60 1.89 -5.40 -8.09
N ALA A 61 2.92 -6.22 -7.86
CA ALA A 61 2.74 -7.67 -7.72
C ALA A 61 1.94 -8.02 -6.45
N ALA A 62 2.31 -7.42 -5.31
CA ALA A 62 1.58 -7.57 -4.05
C ALA A 62 0.16 -6.97 -4.14
N ALA A 63 0.02 -5.79 -4.75
CA ALA A 63 -1.28 -5.17 -4.97
C ALA A 63 -2.21 -6.04 -5.85
N LYS A 64 -1.69 -6.63 -6.94
CA LYS A 64 -2.44 -7.55 -7.80
C LYS A 64 -2.85 -8.82 -7.05
N ALA A 65 -1.95 -9.39 -6.23
CA ALA A 65 -2.26 -10.55 -5.41
C ALA A 65 -3.38 -10.25 -4.40
N LEU A 66 -3.28 -9.11 -3.71
CA LEU A 66 -4.32 -8.62 -2.79
C LEU A 66 -5.65 -8.35 -3.50
N GLN A 67 -5.62 -7.80 -4.72
CA GLN A 67 -6.82 -7.55 -5.51
C GLN A 67 -7.50 -8.85 -5.94
N LYS A 68 -6.72 -9.86 -6.36
CA LYS A 68 -7.23 -11.20 -6.69
C LYS A 68 -7.88 -11.86 -5.48
N GLU A 69 -7.22 -11.80 -4.33
CA GLU A 69 -7.74 -12.38 -3.09
C GLU A 69 -9.02 -11.68 -2.64
N ASN A 70 -9.08 -10.34 -2.72
CA ASN A 70 -10.32 -9.60 -2.47
C ASN A 70 -11.47 -10.04 -3.38
N GLY A 71 -11.19 -10.28 -4.68
CA GLY A 71 -12.19 -10.81 -5.60
C GLY A 71 -12.72 -12.18 -5.15
N ARG A 72 -11.80 -13.11 -4.82
CA ARG A 72 -12.15 -14.45 -4.33
C ARG A 72 -13.00 -14.39 -3.05
N LEU A 73 -12.61 -13.56 -2.10
CA LEU A 73 -13.33 -13.39 -0.83
C LEU A 73 -14.73 -12.81 -1.05
N LYS A 74 -14.89 -11.85 -1.97
CA LYS A 74 -16.20 -11.29 -2.31
C LYS A 74 -17.14 -12.34 -2.93
N THR A 75 -16.64 -13.19 -3.82
CA THR A 75 -17.42 -14.28 -4.39
C THR A 75 -17.90 -15.27 -3.32
N LEU A 76 -16.99 -15.74 -2.46
CA LEU A 76 -17.33 -16.66 -1.37
C LEU A 76 -18.34 -16.04 -0.39
N LEU A 77 -18.20 -14.76 -0.09
CA LEU A 77 -19.14 -14.04 0.76
C LEU A 77 -20.53 -13.97 0.12
N ALA A 78 -20.61 -13.68 -1.18
CA ALA A 78 -21.87 -13.65 -1.91
C ALA A 78 -22.57 -15.02 -1.93
N GLU A 79 -21.82 -16.09 -2.22
CA GLU A 79 -22.34 -17.47 -2.21
C GLU A 79 -22.86 -17.87 -0.83
N SER A 80 -22.08 -17.59 0.24
CA SER A 80 -22.48 -17.86 1.62
C SER A 80 -23.73 -17.07 2.02
N THR A 81 -23.81 -15.79 1.64
CA THR A 81 -24.97 -14.93 1.91
C THR A 81 -26.23 -15.47 1.23
N LEU A 82 -26.12 -15.89 -0.04
CA LEU A 82 -27.24 -16.51 -0.76
C LEU A 82 -27.71 -17.82 -0.09
N ALA A 83 -26.78 -18.65 0.37
CA ALA A 83 -27.12 -19.89 1.08
C ALA A 83 -27.83 -19.61 2.40
N VAL A 84 -27.35 -18.63 3.18
CA VAL A 84 -27.99 -18.18 4.42
C VAL A 84 -29.41 -17.68 4.16
N ASP A 85 -29.62 -16.88 3.12
CA ASP A 85 -30.93 -16.35 2.77
C ASP A 85 -31.91 -17.45 2.31
N ALA A 86 -31.43 -18.43 1.54
CA ALA A 86 -32.23 -19.58 1.13
C ALA A 86 -32.66 -20.44 2.32
N LEU A 87 -31.75 -20.67 3.28
CA LEU A 87 -32.03 -21.41 4.51
C LEU A 87 -33.07 -20.68 5.37
N LYS A 88 -32.92 -19.36 5.56
CA LYS A 88 -33.90 -18.54 6.30
C LYS A 88 -35.29 -18.63 5.69
N LYS A 89 -35.41 -18.45 4.37
CA LYS A 89 -36.70 -18.58 3.66
C LYS A 89 -37.32 -19.97 3.82
N THR A 90 -36.51 -21.03 3.79
CA THR A 90 -37.00 -22.40 3.99
C THR A 90 -37.50 -22.62 5.42
N LEU A 91 -36.81 -22.06 6.42
CA LEU A 91 -37.24 -22.12 7.82
C LEU A 91 -38.53 -21.33 8.04
N GLU A 92 -38.62 -20.12 7.48
CA GLU A 92 -39.82 -19.27 7.53
C GLU A 92 -41.02 -19.92 6.80
N GLY A 93 -40.79 -20.56 5.65
CA GLY A 93 -41.82 -21.33 4.95
C GLY A 93 -42.27 -22.56 5.74
N ARG A 94 -41.38 -23.17 6.53
CA ARG A 94 -41.69 -24.32 7.39
C ARG A 94 -42.43 -23.91 8.66
N THR A 95 -42.24 -22.70 9.18
CA THR A 95 -42.99 -22.17 10.33
C THR A 95 -44.39 -21.69 9.96
N LEU A 96 -44.65 -21.37 8.68
CA LEU A 96 -45.97 -20.94 8.19
C LEU A 96 -46.92 -22.09 7.82
N CYS A 97 -46.47 -23.34 7.84
CA CYS A 97 -47.34 -24.51 7.83
C CYS A 97 -47.51 -25.00 9.27
N PRO A 98 -48.61 -24.70 9.98
CA PRO A 98 -48.88 -25.35 11.25
C PRO A 98 -49.08 -26.84 10.94
N ASN A 99 -48.40 -27.70 11.72
CA ASN A 99 -48.65 -29.13 11.76
C ASN A 99 -50.16 -29.40 11.79
N SER A 100 -50.73 -29.83 10.66
CA SER A 100 -52.02 -30.52 10.63
C SER A 100 -51.75 -31.96 11.05
N ALA A 101 -51.78 -32.20 12.35
CA ALA A 101 -51.90 -33.52 12.96
C ALA A 101 -53.23 -33.59 13.70
#